data_AF-X6DK15-F1
#
_entry.id   AF-X6DK15-F1
#
_cell.length_a   1.000
_cell.length_b   1.000
_cell.length_c   1.000
_cell.angle_alpha   90.00
_cell.angle_beta   90.00
_cell.angle_gamma   90.00
#
_symmetry.space_group_name_H-M   'P 1'
#
loop_
_entity.id
_entity.type
_entity.pdbx_description
1 polymer ?
#
loop_
_entity_poly.entity_id
_entity_poly.type
_entity_poly.pdbx_seq_one_letter_code
_entity_poly.pdbx_strand_id
1 'polypeptide(L)'
;MEQPLTPRADQPLTPRTRQRLKSRGKRHVTPDNITPEKAPQKMQDRETSPAVVPVPEPRPADAPKTDAATRKEQKADVPKASGAADRFNEEKSYREKQARPGPPASEPSADTENELESPAEVPVPTPRPDTVEPGAQPPDVAPTPPEKPADAGDEKMLPDPRSADLPDAKMPAEEVACRERLKALGVEFEEHKAESNPEIGCSIPYPLMLKSLGKSIAIAPGTELNCPMAEAAARFAADVVQPAAKAEFGADLKSINQASAFVCRPRNGTRKLSEHAFGNAIDIASFTLSNGKKIEVGPAPPEKDAKFLDTVRKAACGPFKTVLGPGADADHALHFHLDLEPRRHGGTFCQ
;
A
#
# COMPACT_ATOMS: atom_id res chain seq x y z
N MET A 1 49.96 64.36 8.38
CA MET A 1 49.29 64.10 9.67
C MET A 1 48.45 62.85 9.50
N GLU A 2 49.05 61.69 9.21
CA GLU A 2 49.95 60.85 10.05
C GLU A 2 49.14 60.01 11.05
N GLN A 3 49.10 58.67 10.98
CA GLN A 3 50.18 57.64 11.00
C GLN A 3 50.78 57.44 12.40
N PRO A 4 51.24 56.20 12.77
CA PRO A 4 51.63 55.10 11.88
C PRO A 4 51.00 53.70 12.14
N LEU A 5 51.26 52.80 11.19
CA LEU A 5 51.12 51.34 11.28
C LEU A 5 52.41 50.70 11.85
N THR A 6 52.33 49.46 12.37
CA THR A 6 53.31 48.33 12.32
C THR A 6 53.11 47.35 13.51
N PRO A 7 53.66 46.12 13.48
CA PRO A 7 53.82 45.20 12.35
C PRO A 7 53.26 43.77 12.66
N ARG A 8 53.37 42.86 11.68
CA ARG A 8 53.22 41.39 11.89
C ARG A 8 54.27 40.85 12.86
N ALA A 9 53.93 39.75 13.54
CA ALA A 9 54.89 38.80 14.11
C ALA A 9 54.49 37.37 13.76
N ASP A 10 55.38 36.62 13.11
CA ASP A 10 55.21 35.19 12.87
C ASP A 10 55.47 34.37 14.14
N GLN A 11 54.81 33.22 14.30
CA GLN A 11 55.23 32.18 15.26
C GLN A 11 55.18 30.79 14.62
N PRO A 12 56.06 29.84 15.02
CA PRO A 12 56.42 28.72 14.16
C PRO A 12 55.55 27.48 14.35
N LEU A 13 55.42 26.69 13.28
CA LEU A 13 54.81 25.36 13.32
C LEU A 13 55.67 24.38 14.15
N THR A 14 55.06 23.74 15.16
CA THR A 14 55.72 22.71 15.98
C THR A 14 55.78 21.36 15.24
N PRO A 15 56.87 20.58 15.40
CA PRO A 15 57.10 19.39 14.58
C PRO A 15 56.25 18.18 15.01
N ARG A 16 55.62 17.51 14.04
CA ARG A 16 54.89 16.25 14.27
C ARG A 16 55.82 15.12 14.71
N THR A 17 55.56 14.56 15.90
CA THR A 17 56.28 13.39 16.44
C THR A 17 56.13 12.16 15.54
N ARG A 18 57.25 11.54 15.16
CA ARG A 18 57.26 10.31 14.35
C ARG A 18 56.80 9.10 15.17
N GLN A 19 55.58 8.61 14.98
CA GLN A 19 55.22 7.25 15.40
C GLN A 19 55.87 6.22 14.48
N ARG A 20 56.52 5.21 15.09
CA ARG A 20 57.36 4.22 14.40
C ARG A 20 56.53 2.98 14.09
N LEU A 21 56.15 2.79 12.83
CA LEU A 21 55.56 1.55 12.33
C LEU A 21 56.46 0.35 12.69
N LYS A 22 55.90 -0.66 13.38
CA LYS A 22 56.58 -1.92 13.69
C LYS A 22 56.12 -3.00 12.71
N SER A 23 57.05 -3.52 11.90
CA SER A 23 56.81 -4.61 10.96
C SER A 23 56.97 -5.99 11.62
N ARG A 24 55.86 -6.74 11.71
CA ARG A 24 55.80 -8.20 11.96
C ARG A 24 54.49 -8.71 11.32
N GLY A 25 54.48 -9.74 10.48
CA GLY A 25 55.57 -10.43 9.79
C GLY A 25 54.98 -11.42 8.79
N LYS A 26 55.44 -11.42 7.53
CA LYS A 26 54.92 -12.32 6.50
C LYS A 26 55.38 -13.75 6.77
N ARG A 27 54.44 -14.68 7.02
CA ARG A 27 54.70 -16.12 6.84
C ARG A 27 54.36 -16.45 5.39
N HIS A 28 55.38 -16.77 4.59
CA HIS A 28 55.17 -17.44 3.31
C HIS A 28 54.74 -18.89 3.57
N VAL A 29 53.78 -19.36 2.80
CA VAL A 29 53.48 -20.78 2.61
C VAL A 29 53.60 -21.03 1.12
N THR A 30 54.45 -21.99 0.74
CA THR A 30 54.63 -22.44 -0.65
C THR A 30 53.66 -23.59 -0.93
N PRO A 31 52.90 -23.55 -2.04
CA PRO A 31 52.20 -24.72 -2.54
C PRO A 31 53.14 -25.52 -3.46
N ASP A 32 53.39 -26.79 -3.13
CA ASP A 32 54.09 -27.73 -4.02
C ASP A 32 53.12 -28.32 -5.05
N ASN A 33 53.57 -28.43 -6.30
CA ASN A 33 52.80 -29.03 -7.40
C ASN A 33 53.03 -30.54 -7.47
N ILE A 34 52.02 -31.36 -7.17
CA ILE A 34 51.97 -32.77 -7.59
C ILE A 34 50.57 -33.19 -8.06
N THR A 35 50.49 -33.67 -9.29
CA THR A 35 49.40 -34.46 -9.92
C THR A 35 50.03 -35.29 -11.05
N PRO A 36 49.36 -36.33 -11.61
CA PRO A 36 48.02 -36.87 -11.31
C PRO A 36 48.04 -38.39 -10.97
N GLU A 37 46.86 -39.00 -10.71
CA GLU A 37 46.18 -39.96 -11.62
C GLU A 37 45.25 -40.96 -10.86
N LYS A 38 44.24 -41.47 -11.60
CA LYS A 38 43.33 -42.59 -11.33
C LYS A 38 42.15 -42.36 -10.38
N ALA A 39 41.11 -43.15 -10.67
CA ALA A 39 39.73 -43.10 -10.16
C ALA A 39 39.19 -44.53 -10.07
N PRO A 40 37.87 -44.74 -9.91
CA PRO A 40 37.02 -44.26 -8.83
C PRO A 40 36.61 -45.43 -7.90
N GLN A 41 36.18 -45.14 -6.68
CA GLN A 41 35.47 -46.12 -5.84
C GLN A 41 34.13 -45.58 -5.34
N LYS A 42 33.25 -46.51 -4.99
CA LYS A 42 31.80 -46.35 -4.81
C LYS A 42 31.45 -46.76 -3.38
N MET A 43 30.24 -46.38 -2.93
CA MET A 43 29.69 -46.63 -1.58
C MET A 43 30.31 -45.68 -0.53
N GLN A 44 29.61 -45.32 0.55
CA GLN A 44 28.35 -45.86 1.07
C GLN A 44 27.54 -44.76 1.78
N ASP A 45 26.23 -44.96 1.89
CA ASP A 45 25.31 -44.01 2.52
C ASP A 45 25.64 -43.74 3.99
N ARG A 46 25.42 -42.49 4.42
CA ARG A 46 25.31 -42.16 5.85
C ARG A 46 24.32 -41.02 6.06
N GLU A 47 23.20 -41.36 6.71
CA GLU A 47 22.25 -40.38 7.23
C GLU A 47 22.94 -39.49 8.27
N THR A 48 22.62 -38.19 8.24
CA THR A 48 22.95 -37.25 9.31
C THR A 48 21.68 -36.52 9.72
N SER A 49 21.10 -36.94 10.85
CA SER A 49 20.00 -36.21 11.49
C SER A 49 20.42 -34.76 11.81
N PRO A 50 19.50 -33.78 11.71
CA PRO A 50 19.84 -32.38 11.87
C PRO A 50 20.26 -32.03 13.31
N ALA A 51 21.18 -31.08 13.45
CA ALA A 51 21.57 -30.55 14.75
C ALA A 51 20.42 -29.73 15.38
N VAL A 52 20.17 -29.95 16.67
CA VAL A 52 19.17 -29.19 17.44
C VAL A 52 19.69 -27.78 17.68
N VAL A 53 18.99 -26.78 17.14
CA VAL A 53 19.23 -25.36 17.43
C VAL A 53 18.51 -25.00 18.74
N PRO A 54 19.20 -24.46 19.77
CA PRO A 54 18.54 -24.05 21.00
C PRO A 54 17.68 -22.81 20.77
N VAL A 55 16.42 -22.86 21.20
CA VAL A 55 15.48 -21.74 21.17
C VAL A 55 15.80 -20.78 22.34
N PRO A 56 15.87 -19.45 22.12
CA PRO A 56 16.07 -18.49 23.20
C PRO A 56 14.82 -18.36 24.08
N GLU A 57 15.01 -18.30 25.39
CA GLU A 57 13.92 -18.16 26.37
C GLU A 57 13.24 -16.77 26.31
N PRO A 58 11.92 -16.67 26.55
CA PRO A 58 11.24 -15.39 26.65
C PRO A 58 11.66 -14.63 27.93
N ARG A 59 11.94 -13.34 27.79
CA ARG A 59 12.25 -12.45 28.93
C ARG A 59 11.03 -12.34 29.87
N PRO A 60 11.20 -12.35 31.21
CA PRO A 60 10.09 -12.17 32.15
C PRO A 60 9.32 -10.87 31.93
N ALA A 61 8.01 -10.91 32.15
CA ALA A 61 7.16 -9.72 32.17
C ALA A 61 7.18 -9.08 33.57
N ASP A 62 7.28 -7.75 33.63
CA ASP A 62 7.18 -7.01 34.89
C ASP A 62 5.76 -7.08 35.49
N ALA A 63 5.66 -7.51 36.74
CA ALA A 63 4.42 -7.53 37.50
C ALA A 63 4.05 -6.11 38.01
N PRO A 64 2.74 -5.79 38.15
CA PRO A 64 2.31 -4.46 38.57
C PRO A 64 2.66 -4.17 40.03
N LYS A 65 2.96 -2.90 40.33
CA LYS A 65 3.11 -2.40 41.70
C LYS A 65 1.76 -1.96 42.25
N THR A 66 1.37 -2.46 43.41
CA THR A 66 0.31 -1.92 44.25
C THR A 66 0.90 -1.21 45.48
N ASP A 67 -0.01 -0.72 46.34
CA ASP A 67 0.20 -0.13 47.66
C ASP A 67 0.54 1.38 47.63
N ALA A 68 0.01 2.21 48.55
CA ALA A 68 -0.81 1.92 49.73
C ALA A 68 -2.04 2.85 49.84
N ALA A 69 -3.04 2.43 50.60
CA ALA A 69 -4.25 3.20 50.88
C ALA A 69 -4.08 4.20 52.05
N THR A 70 -5.04 5.10 52.24
CA THR A 70 -5.29 5.77 53.53
C THR A 70 -6.80 5.89 53.76
N ARG A 71 -7.20 5.87 55.04
CA ARG A 71 -8.46 5.28 55.52
C ARG A 71 -9.33 6.32 56.25
N LYS A 72 -10.63 6.38 55.93
CA LYS A 72 -11.67 6.90 56.82
C LYS A 72 -12.91 6.00 56.75
N GLU A 73 -13.58 5.85 57.88
CA GLU A 73 -14.73 4.97 58.11
C GLU A 73 -16.00 5.78 58.45
N GLN A 74 -17.08 5.04 58.77
CA GLN A 74 -18.35 5.48 59.36
C GLN A 74 -19.40 5.99 58.35
N LYS A 75 -20.68 5.59 58.44
CA LYS A 75 -21.32 4.45 59.14
C LYS A 75 -22.66 4.15 58.44
N ALA A 76 -23.13 2.91 58.46
CA ALA A 76 -24.47 2.55 57.97
C ALA A 76 -25.58 2.91 58.97
N ASP A 77 -26.82 3.05 58.49
CA ASP A 77 -28.03 2.47 59.10
C ASP A 77 -29.20 2.41 58.09
N VAL A 78 -30.20 1.58 58.37
CA VAL A 78 -31.39 1.27 57.53
C VAL A 78 -32.64 1.17 58.41
N PRO A 79 -33.82 1.61 57.93
CA PRO A 79 -35.10 1.02 58.37
C PRO A 79 -35.91 0.39 57.22
N LYS A 80 -36.82 -0.54 57.57
CA LYS A 80 -37.61 -1.39 56.65
C LYS A 80 -39.00 -1.68 57.24
N ALA A 81 -40.09 -1.31 56.56
CA ALA A 81 -41.49 -1.74 56.81
C ALA A 81 -42.45 -1.08 55.77
N SER A 82 -43.65 -1.58 55.43
CA SER A 82 -44.23 -2.94 55.51
C SER A 82 -45.64 -3.02 54.83
N GLY A 83 -45.90 -4.04 53.99
CA GLY A 83 -47.25 -4.53 53.63
C GLY A 83 -48.15 -3.66 52.70
N ALA A 84 -49.33 -4.11 52.24
CA ALA A 84 -49.85 -5.49 52.06
C ALA A 84 -51.17 -5.49 51.20
N ALA A 85 -51.54 -6.64 50.60
CA ALA A 85 -52.87 -7.02 50.04
C ALA A 85 -53.39 -6.27 48.77
N ASP A 86 -53.74 -7.02 47.69
CA ASP A 86 -55.12 -7.30 47.17
C ASP A 86 -55.72 -6.17 46.26
N ARG A 87 -56.53 -6.37 45.20
CA ARG A 87 -57.12 -7.56 44.51
C ARG A 87 -57.80 -7.18 43.17
N PHE A 88 -57.90 -8.12 42.21
CA PHE A 88 -58.76 -8.10 40.98
C PHE A 88 -58.54 -6.90 40.00
N ASN A 89 -58.85 -6.92 38.69
CA ASN A 89 -59.13 -7.98 37.70
C ASN A 89 -58.30 -7.63 36.40
N GLU A 90 -58.55 -7.96 35.11
CA GLU A 90 -59.61 -8.65 34.35
C GLU A 90 -59.01 -9.35 33.11
N GLU A 91 -59.78 -9.60 32.03
CA GLU A 91 -59.41 -10.50 30.91
C GLU A 91 -59.07 -9.81 29.56
N LYS A 92 -58.12 -10.41 28.82
CA LYS A 92 -58.34 -11.07 27.50
C LYS A 92 -57.01 -11.66 27.00
N SER A 93 -56.77 -12.97 27.08
CA SER A 93 -57.38 -14.09 26.34
C SER A 93 -56.79 -14.29 24.93
N TYR A 94 -56.37 -15.53 24.65
CA TYR A 94 -55.64 -16.02 23.46
C TYR A 94 -56.10 -17.46 23.17
N ARG A 95 -55.63 -18.06 22.06
CA ARG A 95 -55.89 -19.45 21.59
C ARG A 95 -57.33 -19.65 21.05
N GLU A 96 -57.63 -20.56 20.11
CA GLU A 96 -56.90 -21.70 19.50
C GLU A 96 -57.53 -22.03 18.11
N LYS A 97 -56.85 -22.54 17.07
CA LYS A 97 -56.76 -23.99 16.70
C LYS A 97 -56.00 -24.26 15.39
N GLN A 98 -55.69 -25.53 15.14
CA GLN A 98 -54.84 -26.09 14.08
C GLN A 98 -55.65 -26.88 13.04
N ALA A 99 -55.14 -27.01 11.79
CA ALA A 99 -55.21 -28.23 10.96
C ALA A 99 -54.44 -28.07 9.62
N ARG A 100 -54.01 -29.20 9.02
CA ARG A 100 -53.55 -29.36 7.62
C ARG A 100 -54.21 -30.59 6.98
N PRO A 101 -54.35 -30.63 5.65
CA PRO A 101 -54.03 -31.85 4.88
C PRO A 101 -52.86 -31.64 3.88
N GLY A 102 -52.56 -32.66 3.04
CA GLY A 102 -51.40 -32.71 2.12
C GLY A 102 -51.73 -32.70 0.61
N PRO A 103 -50.70 -32.91 -0.26
CA PRO A 103 -50.74 -32.75 -1.73
C PRO A 103 -50.92 -34.12 -2.48
N PRO A 104 -51.06 -34.20 -3.83
CA PRO A 104 -49.88 -34.15 -4.76
C PRO A 104 -50.08 -33.72 -6.25
N ALA A 105 -48.97 -33.28 -6.87
CA ALA A 105 -48.42 -33.61 -8.23
C ALA A 105 -49.10 -33.28 -9.60
N SER A 106 -48.19 -33.08 -10.59
CA SER A 106 -48.25 -33.36 -12.04
C SER A 106 -48.63 -32.27 -13.06
N GLU A 107 -47.94 -32.31 -14.21
CA GLU A 107 -48.01 -31.43 -15.40
C GLU A 107 -49.05 -31.91 -16.45
N PRO A 108 -49.21 -31.20 -17.58
CA PRO A 108 -48.53 -31.66 -18.80
C PRO A 108 -48.04 -30.57 -19.79
N SER A 109 -47.26 -31.02 -20.78
CA SER A 109 -46.83 -30.33 -22.03
C SER A 109 -47.98 -30.14 -23.04
N ALA A 110 -47.84 -29.59 -24.27
CA ALA A 110 -46.68 -29.21 -25.09
C ALA A 110 -47.03 -28.14 -26.17
N ASP A 111 -45.98 -27.54 -26.75
CA ASP A 111 -45.75 -27.08 -28.14
C ASP A 111 -46.93 -26.83 -29.12
N THR A 112 -46.91 -25.70 -29.84
CA THR A 112 -46.49 -25.60 -31.27
C THR A 112 -46.57 -24.14 -31.78
N GLU A 113 -45.75 -23.79 -32.77
CA GLU A 113 -45.56 -22.45 -33.36
C GLU A 113 -46.72 -21.99 -34.28
N ASN A 114 -46.87 -20.66 -34.46
CA ASN A 114 -46.94 -20.06 -35.81
C ASN A 114 -46.57 -18.56 -35.78
N GLU A 115 -46.10 -18.03 -36.90
CA GLU A 115 -45.58 -16.66 -37.08
C GLU A 115 -46.46 -15.86 -38.07
N LEU A 116 -46.69 -14.55 -37.81
CA LEU A 116 -47.09 -13.56 -38.84
C LEU A 116 -46.89 -12.10 -38.35
N GLU A 117 -46.98 -11.15 -39.28
CA GLU A 117 -46.34 -9.82 -39.21
C GLU A 117 -47.10 -8.68 -38.47
N SER A 118 -46.33 -7.61 -38.20
CA SER A 118 -46.71 -6.34 -37.55
C SER A 118 -47.55 -5.38 -38.41
N PRO A 119 -48.19 -4.39 -37.78
CA PRO A 119 -48.31 -3.03 -38.30
C PRO A 119 -47.54 -2.00 -37.44
N ALA A 120 -47.50 -0.73 -37.87
CA ALA A 120 -46.48 0.25 -37.45
C ALA A 120 -47.03 1.59 -36.91
N GLU A 121 -46.07 2.45 -36.53
CA GLU A 121 -46.13 3.91 -36.29
C GLU A 121 -46.83 4.45 -35.02
N VAL A 122 -46.16 5.44 -34.41
CA VAL A 122 -46.62 6.23 -33.25
C VAL A 122 -46.25 7.70 -33.53
N PRO A 123 -47.17 8.68 -33.38
CA PRO A 123 -46.99 10.04 -33.90
C PRO A 123 -46.09 10.95 -33.03
N VAL A 124 -45.43 11.90 -33.69
CA VAL A 124 -44.56 12.93 -33.09
C VAL A 124 -45.35 14.20 -32.75
N PRO A 125 -45.15 14.84 -31.58
CA PRO A 125 -45.82 16.09 -31.21
C PRO A 125 -45.21 17.35 -31.87
N THR A 126 -46.03 18.39 -32.05
CA THR A 126 -45.71 19.61 -32.80
C THR A 126 -45.19 20.79 -31.94
N PRO A 127 -44.47 21.76 -32.54
CA PRO A 127 -43.94 22.95 -31.85
C PRO A 127 -45.01 24.04 -31.59
N ARG A 128 -44.68 25.00 -30.71
CA ARG A 128 -45.47 26.22 -30.45
C ARG A 128 -44.95 27.44 -31.24
N PRO A 129 -45.80 28.44 -31.54
CA PRO A 129 -45.43 29.63 -32.33
C PRO A 129 -44.81 30.77 -31.50
N ASP A 130 -44.15 31.69 -32.21
CA ASP A 130 -43.41 32.85 -31.69
C ASP A 130 -44.28 34.10 -31.37
N THR A 131 -43.78 34.94 -30.44
CA THR A 131 -44.21 36.33 -30.22
C THR A 131 -42.99 37.20 -29.88
N VAL A 132 -42.98 38.45 -30.35
CA VAL A 132 -41.85 39.43 -30.36
C VAL A 132 -42.44 40.84 -30.11
N GLU A 133 -41.82 41.85 -29.49
CA GLU A 133 -40.45 42.18 -29.00
C GLU A 133 -40.58 42.77 -27.54
N PRO A 134 -39.66 43.57 -26.90
CA PRO A 134 -38.29 43.97 -27.24
C PRO A 134 -37.20 43.91 -26.14
N GLY A 135 -35.94 44.04 -26.58
CA GLY A 135 -34.93 44.91 -25.95
C GLY A 135 -34.47 44.68 -24.50
N ALA A 136 -33.56 43.72 -24.28
CA ALA A 136 -32.62 43.75 -23.16
C ALA A 136 -31.20 43.39 -23.63
N GLN A 137 -30.23 44.28 -23.43
CA GLN A 137 -28.82 43.97 -23.67
C GLN A 137 -28.31 43.05 -22.54
N PRO A 138 -27.55 41.99 -22.83
CA PRO A 138 -26.86 41.25 -21.77
C PRO A 138 -25.81 42.17 -21.13
N PRO A 139 -25.61 42.12 -19.81
CA PRO A 139 -24.50 42.83 -19.19
C PRO A 139 -23.18 42.18 -19.61
N ASP A 140 -22.33 42.96 -20.27
CA ASP A 140 -20.90 42.66 -20.35
C ASP A 140 -20.31 42.56 -18.93
N VAL A 141 -19.14 41.91 -18.83
CA VAL A 141 -18.49 41.51 -17.57
C VAL A 141 -19.25 40.39 -16.84
N ALA A 142 -19.21 39.19 -17.44
CA ALA A 142 -19.09 37.99 -16.60
C ALA A 142 -17.79 38.11 -15.78
N PRO A 143 -17.80 37.88 -14.45
CA PRO A 143 -16.58 37.95 -13.65
C PRO A 143 -15.64 36.83 -14.10
N THR A 144 -14.47 37.20 -14.60
CA THR A 144 -13.38 36.26 -14.88
C THR A 144 -13.03 35.50 -13.59
N PRO A 145 -12.72 34.19 -13.67
CA PRO A 145 -12.06 33.51 -12.56
C PRO A 145 -10.82 34.32 -12.16
N PRO A 146 -10.54 34.50 -10.85
CA PRO A 146 -9.41 35.30 -10.42
C PRO A 146 -8.13 34.73 -11.04
N GLU A 147 -7.41 35.55 -11.81
CA GLU A 147 -6.19 35.11 -12.48
C GLU A 147 -5.23 34.57 -11.43
N LYS A 148 -4.81 33.31 -11.62
CA LYS A 148 -3.75 32.71 -10.82
C LYS A 148 -2.55 33.66 -10.88
N PRO A 149 -2.01 34.14 -9.73
CA PRO A 149 -0.98 35.18 -9.74
C PRO A 149 0.15 34.85 -10.71
N ALA A 150 0.47 35.81 -11.59
CA ALA A 150 1.48 35.69 -12.63
C ALA A 150 2.92 35.79 -12.07
N ASP A 151 3.17 35.00 -11.02
CA ASP A 151 4.47 34.78 -10.38
C ASP A 151 4.73 33.28 -10.17
N ALA A 152 4.23 32.47 -11.11
CA ALA A 152 4.81 31.16 -11.40
C ALA A 152 5.92 31.37 -12.44
N GLY A 153 7.04 31.96 -12.01
CA GLY A 153 8.24 32.09 -12.85
C GLY A 153 8.86 30.73 -13.21
N ASP A 154 9.99 30.74 -13.91
CA ASP A 154 10.79 29.57 -14.32
C ASP A 154 11.47 28.81 -13.14
N GLU A 155 10.71 28.58 -12.07
CA GLU A 155 11.02 27.75 -10.91
C GLU A 155 11.06 26.28 -11.34
N LYS A 156 12.16 25.89 -12.01
CA LYS A 156 12.41 24.53 -12.49
C LYS A 156 12.23 23.47 -11.38
N MET A 157 11.87 22.25 -11.80
CA MET A 157 11.77 21.10 -10.91
C MET A 157 13.04 20.96 -10.06
N LEU A 158 12.88 20.57 -8.80
CA LEU A 158 14.03 20.24 -7.96
C LEU A 158 14.70 18.98 -8.54
N PRO A 159 16.02 19.01 -8.82
CA PRO A 159 16.68 17.91 -9.49
C PRO A 159 16.71 16.67 -8.59
N ASP A 160 16.18 15.56 -9.09
CA ASP A 160 16.40 14.23 -8.55
C ASP A 160 17.52 13.56 -9.37
N PRO A 161 18.52 12.89 -8.77
CA PRO A 161 19.54 12.17 -9.54
C PRO A 161 18.95 11.17 -10.54
N ARG A 162 17.82 10.53 -10.19
CA ARG A 162 17.12 9.55 -11.02
C ARG A 162 16.57 10.13 -12.33
N SER A 163 16.37 11.45 -12.40
CA SER A 163 15.97 12.15 -13.63
C SER A 163 16.98 12.04 -14.77
N ALA A 164 18.22 11.62 -14.48
CA ALA A 164 19.27 11.37 -15.47
C ALA A 164 19.47 9.88 -15.81
N ASP A 165 18.77 8.96 -15.14
CA ASP A 165 18.90 7.53 -15.39
C ASP A 165 18.28 7.16 -16.74
N LEU A 166 18.96 6.30 -17.50
CA LEU A 166 18.55 5.83 -18.82
C LEU A 166 18.88 4.32 -18.95
N PRO A 167 18.23 3.57 -19.85
CA PRO A 167 18.59 2.18 -20.09
C PRO A 167 19.98 2.05 -20.72
N ASP A 168 20.88 1.34 -20.04
CA ASP A 168 22.13 0.83 -20.61
C ASP A 168 21.86 -0.10 -21.80
N ALA A 169 22.85 -0.21 -22.70
CA ALA A 169 22.85 -1.14 -23.84
C ALA A 169 22.74 -2.63 -23.44
N LYS A 170 22.89 -2.95 -22.14
CA LYS A 170 22.56 -4.24 -21.55
C LYS A 170 22.01 -4.02 -20.14
N MET A 171 20.89 -4.66 -19.83
CA MET A 171 20.27 -4.63 -18.49
C MET A 171 21.28 -5.01 -17.37
N PRO A 172 21.36 -4.23 -16.28
CA PRO A 172 22.20 -4.51 -15.11
C PRO A 172 21.87 -5.85 -14.42
N ALA A 173 22.84 -6.39 -13.68
CA ALA A 173 22.71 -7.70 -13.04
C ALA A 173 21.64 -7.73 -11.94
N GLU A 174 21.48 -6.60 -11.24
CA GLU A 174 20.48 -6.36 -10.21
C GLU A 174 19.04 -6.36 -10.76
N GLU A 175 18.82 -5.81 -11.95
CA GLU A 175 17.53 -5.77 -12.65
C GLU A 175 17.15 -7.16 -13.22
N VAL A 176 18.15 -7.92 -13.71
CA VAL A 176 17.98 -9.34 -14.09
C VAL A 176 17.65 -10.18 -12.85
N ALA A 177 18.43 -10.08 -11.78
CA ALA A 177 18.21 -10.83 -10.55
C ALA A 177 16.88 -10.45 -9.87
N CYS A 178 16.40 -9.21 -10.04
CA CYS A 178 15.09 -8.78 -9.58
C CYS A 178 13.96 -9.49 -10.36
N ARG A 179 14.06 -9.54 -11.70
CA ARG A 179 13.13 -10.30 -12.55
C ARG A 179 13.11 -11.80 -12.23
N GLU A 180 14.24 -12.37 -11.84
CA GLU A 180 14.32 -13.76 -11.36
C GLU A 180 13.56 -13.94 -10.03
N ARG A 181 13.69 -13.01 -9.07
CA ARG A 181 12.94 -13.04 -7.80
C ARG A 181 11.43 -12.85 -8.02
N LEU A 182 11.01 -11.96 -8.92
CA LEU A 182 9.60 -11.82 -9.32
C LEU A 182 9.05 -13.12 -9.94
N LYS A 183 9.79 -13.76 -10.85
CA LYS A 183 9.41 -15.05 -11.43
C LYS A 183 9.33 -16.17 -10.38
N ALA A 184 10.23 -16.17 -9.39
CA ALA A 184 10.20 -17.13 -8.28
C ALA A 184 8.98 -16.93 -7.35
N LEU A 185 8.54 -15.69 -7.14
CA LEU A 185 7.28 -15.34 -6.46
C LEU A 185 6.03 -15.70 -7.31
N GLY A 186 6.20 -16.00 -8.60
CA GLY A 186 5.11 -16.27 -9.53
C GLY A 186 4.37 -15.02 -9.99
N VAL A 187 5.06 -13.87 -10.04
CA VAL A 187 4.54 -12.60 -10.55
C VAL A 187 4.47 -12.66 -12.08
N GLU A 188 3.30 -12.37 -12.63
CA GLU A 188 3.11 -12.19 -14.07
C GLU A 188 3.33 -10.71 -14.42
N PHE A 189 4.26 -10.46 -15.35
CA PHE A 189 4.62 -9.13 -15.81
C PHE A 189 5.09 -9.15 -17.26
N GLU A 190 5.03 -7.99 -17.91
CA GLU A 190 5.65 -7.73 -19.21
C GLU A 190 6.74 -6.66 -19.06
N GLU A 191 7.81 -6.79 -19.83
CA GLU A 191 8.82 -5.73 -19.97
C GLU A 191 8.18 -4.57 -20.75
N HIS A 192 8.18 -3.37 -20.17
CA HIS A 192 7.70 -2.17 -20.86
C HIS A 192 8.86 -1.34 -21.42
N LYS A 193 8.57 -0.38 -22.30
CA LYS A 193 9.60 0.50 -22.87
C LYS A 193 10.06 1.46 -21.77
N ALA A 194 11.37 1.73 -21.71
CA ALA A 194 11.93 2.75 -20.82
C ALA A 194 11.16 4.09 -20.92
N GLU A 195 10.67 4.55 -19.78
CA GLU A 195 9.94 5.81 -19.65
C GLU A 195 10.91 6.93 -19.31
N SER A 196 10.80 8.07 -19.99
CA SER A 196 11.65 9.24 -19.71
C SER A 196 10.99 10.52 -20.20
N ASN A 197 10.93 11.52 -19.33
CA ASN A 197 10.53 12.88 -19.67
C ASN A 197 11.55 13.86 -19.08
N PRO A 198 12.43 14.47 -19.90
CA PRO A 198 13.48 15.36 -19.41
C PRO A 198 13.00 16.77 -19.05
N GLU A 199 11.78 17.17 -19.44
CA GLU A 199 11.19 18.47 -19.09
C GLU A 199 10.63 18.44 -17.65
N ILE A 200 10.02 17.33 -17.28
CA ILE A 200 9.46 17.08 -15.94
C ILE A 200 10.52 16.42 -15.03
N GLY A 201 11.42 15.61 -15.58
CA GLY A 201 12.47 14.87 -14.86
C GLY A 201 12.09 13.44 -14.45
N CYS A 202 11.06 12.85 -15.07
CA CYS A 202 10.63 11.47 -14.81
C CYS A 202 11.56 10.48 -15.52
N SER A 203 11.87 9.34 -14.88
CA SER A 203 12.57 8.24 -15.54
C SER A 203 12.24 6.88 -14.92
N ILE A 204 12.03 5.87 -15.77
CA ILE A 204 12.15 4.46 -15.42
C ILE A 204 12.97 3.78 -16.53
N PRO A 205 14.23 3.38 -16.28
CA PRO A 205 15.05 2.69 -17.29
C PRO A 205 14.52 1.31 -17.71
N TYR A 206 13.93 0.55 -16.78
CA TYR A 206 13.52 -0.85 -16.99
C TYR A 206 12.14 -1.17 -16.41
N PRO A 207 11.07 -0.47 -16.84
CA PRO A 207 9.74 -0.60 -16.26
C PRO A 207 9.11 -1.97 -16.51
N LEU A 208 8.30 -2.41 -15.54
CA LEU A 208 7.54 -3.65 -15.58
C LEU A 208 6.05 -3.35 -15.52
N MET A 209 5.30 -3.83 -16.51
CA MET A 209 3.85 -3.79 -16.53
C MET A 209 3.31 -5.04 -15.83
N LEU A 210 2.87 -4.91 -14.57
CA LEU A 210 2.40 -6.04 -13.77
C LEU A 210 0.96 -6.44 -14.12
N LYS A 211 0.70 -7.76 -14.11
CA LYS A 211 -0.62 -8.38 -14.26
C LYS A 211 -1.06 -9.11 -12.99
N SER A 212 -0.10 -9.63 -12.22
CA SER A 212 -0.34 -10.26 -10.93
C SER A 212 0.71 -9.86 -9.88
N LEU A 213 0.40 -10.12 -8.60
CA LEU A 213 1.31 -10.04 -7.46
C LEU A 213 1.50 -11.44 -6.88
N GLY A 214 1.94 -12.37 -7.73
CA GLY A 214 2.05 -13.79 -7.45
C GLY A 214 0.97 -14.62 -8.14
N LYS A 215 1.01 -15.94 -7.92
CA LYS A 215 0.31 -16.97 -8.73
C LYS A 215 -1.22 -16.86 -8.81
N SER A 216 -1.87 -16.10 -7.93
CA SER A 216 -3.34 -16.08 -7.78
C SER A 216 -3.93 -14.71 -7.43
N ILE A 217 -3.10 -13.67 -7.33
CA ILE A 217 -3.52 -12.32 -6.92
C ILE A 217 -3.36 -11.41 -8.13
N ALA A 218 -4.43 -11.12 -8.86
CA ALA A 218 -4.37 -10.20 -10.00
C ALA A 218 -4.18 -8.74 -9.52
N ILE A 219 -3.60 -7.88 -10.36
CA ILE A 219 -3.59 -6.43 -10.13
C ILE A 219 -4.06 -5.65 -11.36
N ALA A 220 -4.92 -4.64 -11.15
CA ALA A 220 -5.55 -3.87 -12.22
C ALA A 220 -5.94 -2.44 -11.75
N PRO A 221 -5.99 -1.43 -12.64
CA PRO A 221 -5.63 -1.47 -14.07
C PRO A 221 -4.10 -1.58 -14.29
N GLY A 222 -3.61 -1.37 -15.51
CA GLY A 222 -2.20 -1.51 -15.88
C GLY A 222 -1.26 -0.87 -14.85
N THR A 223 -0.39 -1.70 -14.26
CA THR A 223 0.41 -1.36 -13.08
C THR A 223 1.88 -1.31 -13.47
N GLU A 224 2.32 -0.16 -13.97
CA GLU A 224 3.70 0.07 -14.35
C GLU A 224 4.54 0.52 -13.16
N LEU A 225 5.58 -0.24 -12.84
CA LEU A 225 6.48 -0.02 -11.70
C LEU A 225 7.94 -0.29 -12.08
N ASN A 226 8.87 0.23 -11.26
CA ASN A 226 10.25 -0.25 -11.28
C ASN A 226 10.35 -1.64 -10.59
N CYS A 227 11.41 -2.40 -10.88
CA CYS A 227 11.51 -3.77 -10.39
C CYS A 227 11.57 -3.89 -8.84
N PRO A 228 12.35 -3.06 -8.11
CA PRO A 228 12.32 -3.04 -6.64
C PRO A 228 10.93 -2.81 -6.03
N MET A 229 10.14 -1.89 -6.60
CA MET A 229 8.78 -1.59 -6.14
C MET A 229 7.81 -2.73 -6.47
N ALA A 230 7.93 -3.35 -7.64
CA ALA A 230 7.19 -4.56 -7.99
C ALA A 230 7.49 -5.73 -7.02
N GLU A 231 8.74 -5.90 -6.61
CA GLU A 231 9.15 -6.96 -5.68
C GLU A 231 8.63 -6.70 -4.26
N ALA A 232 8.62 -5.43 -3.82
CA ALA A 232 8.01 -5.02 -2.55
C ALA A 232 6.49 -5.24 -2.55
N ALA A 233 5.79 -4.84 -3.62
CA ALA A 233 4.36 -5.04 -3.77
C ALA A 233 3.97 -6.54 -3.80
N ALA A 234 4.74 -7.37 -4.51
CA ALA A 234 4.50 -8.81 -4.60
C ALA A 234 4.66 -9.51 -3.24
N ARG A 235 5.73 -9.20 -2.49
CA ARG A 235 5.89 -9.70 -1.12
C ARG A 235 4.78 -9.20 -0.20
N PHE A 236 4.44 -7.91 -0.24
CA PHE A 236 3.40 -7.36 0.60
C PHE A 236 2.04 -8.04 0.37
N ALA A 237 1.67 -8.30 -0.89
CA ALA A 237 0.46 -9.02 -1.22
C ALA A 237 0.45 -10.46 -0.65
N ALA A 238 1.56 -11.20 -0.80
CA ALA A 238 1.69 -12.59 -0.38
C ALA A 238 1.87 -12.78 1.14
N ASP A 239 2.71 -11.95 1.77
CA ASP A 239 3.17 -12.12 3.15
C ASP A 239 2.31 -11.34 4.18
N VAL A 240 1.56 -10.31 3.73
CA VAL A 240 0.74 -9.46 4.61
C VAL A 240 -0.74 -9.48 4.22
N VAL A 241 -1.08 -9.05 3.00
CA VAL A 241 -2.49 -8.82 2.62
C VAL A 241 -3.27 -10.14 2.53
N GLN A 242 -2.70 -11.16 1.90
CA GLN A 242 -3.30 -12.48 1.74
C GLN A 242 -3.50 -13.23 3.08
N PRO A 243 -2.56 -13.19 4.06
CA PRO A 243 -2.80 -13.66 5.42
C PRO A 243 -3.84 -12.85 6.19
N ALA A 244 -3.82 -11.50 6.09
CA ALA A 244 -4.81 -10.65 6.76
C ALA A 244 -6.24 -10.90 6.23
N ALA A 245 -6.40 -11.10 4.92
CA ALA A 245 -7.66 -11.46 4.29
C ALA A 245 -8.22 -12.79 4.81
N LYS A 246 -7.35 -13.80 4.97
CA LYS A 246 -7.71 -15.09 5.58
C LYS A 246 -8.10 -14.95 7.05
N ALA A 247 -7.30 -14.25 7.84
CA ALA A 247 -7.52 -14.08 9.27
C ALA A 247 -8.81 -13.33 9.58
N GLU A 248 -9.14 -12.30 8.80
CA GLU A 248 -10.36 -11.51 9.02
C GLU A 248 -11.59 -12.17 8.38
N PHE A 249 -11.53 -12.49 7.08
CA PHE A 249 -12.71 -12.86 6.29
C PHE A 249 -12.87 -14.35 6.01
N GLY A 250 -11.86 -15.18 6.31
CA GLY A 250 -11.88 -16.61 5.97
C GLY A 250 -11.79 -16.89 4.46
N ALA A 251 -11.34 -15.92 3.67
CA ALA A 251 -11.27 -16.00 2.21
C ALA A 251 -9.89 -15.55 1.69
N ASP A 252 -9.52 -16.01 0.50
CA ASP A 252 -8.28 -15.64 -0.18
C ASP A 252 -8.36 -14.24 -0.80
N LEU A 253 -7.21 -13.60 -0.97
CA LEU A 253 -7.10 -12.41 -1.81
C LEU A 253 -7.13 -12.84 -3.28
N LYS A 254 -8.06 -12.30 -4.06
CA LYS A 254 -8.22 -12.59 -5.50
C LYS A 254 -7.59 -11.50 -6.36
N SER A 255 -7.75 -10.24 -5.97
CA SER A 255 -7.09 -9.14 -6.66
C SER A 255 -6.90 -7.90 -5.79
N ILE A 256 -5.92 -7.09 -6.17
CA ILE A 256 -5.75 -5.71 -5.71
C ILE A 256 -6.16 -4.79 -6.86
N ASN A 257 -6.87 -3.71 -6.54
CA ASN A 257 -7.18 -2.64 -7.47
C ASN A 257 -6.43 -1.36 -7.05
N GLN A 258 -5.59 -0.86 -7.95
CA GLN A 258 -4.80 0.36 -7.77
C GLN A 258 -5.48 1.58 -8.39
N ALA A 259 -5.19 2.76 -7.84
CA ALA A 259 -5.62 4.06 -8.33
C ALA A 259 -4.54 4.75 -9.19
N SER A 260 -3.26 4.59 -8.83
CA SER A 260 -2.15 5.05 -9.66
C SER A 260 -0.87 4.23 -9.43
N ALA A 261 -0.04 4.13 -10.48
CA ALA A 261 1.26 3.46 -10.50
C ALA A 261 2.30 4.44 -11.07
N PHE A 262 2.89 4.21 -12.25
CA PHE A 262 3.64 5.28 -12.94
C PHE A 262 2.76 6.50 -13.23
N VAL A 263 3.15 7.67 -12.71
CA VAL A 263 2.55 8.97 -13.05
C VAL A 263 3.65 10.03 -13.04
N CYS A 264 4.00 10.52 -14.23
CA CYS A 264 5.03 11.53 -14.42
C CYS A 264 4.57 12.92 -13.95
N ARG A 265 4.76 13.25 -12.66
CA ARG A 265 4.39 14.54 -12.06
C ARG A 265 5.20 14.91 -10.81
N PRO A 266 5.29 16.21 -10.44
CA PRO A 266 5.62 16.62 -9.09
C PRO A 266 4.55 16.20 -8.07
N ARG A 267 4.95 16.17 -6.79
CA ARG A 267 4.02 16.02 -5.65
C ARG A 267 3.17 17.27 -5.50
N ASN A 268 1.90 17.09 -5.12
CA ASN A 268 0.90 18.16 -5.10
C ASN A 268 1.40 19.41 -4.35
N GLY A 269 1.27 20.59 -4.96
CA GLY A 269 1.74 21.86 -4.40
C GLY A 269 3.25 22.03 -4.24
N THR A 270 4.10 21.16 -4.80
CA THR A 270 5.57 21.24 -4.64
C THR A 270 6.33 21.21 -5.96
N ARG A 271 7.65 21.48 -5.89
CA ARG A 271 8.62 21.26 -6.99
C ARG A 271 9.43 19.96 -6.87
N LYS A 272 9.09 19.07 -5.93
CA LYS A 272 9.75 17.75 -5.79
C LYS A 272 8.97 16.72 -6.61
N LEU A 273 9.69 15.87 -7.34
CA LEU A 273 9.08 14.76 -8.06
C LEU A 273 8.39 13.75 -7.13
N SER A 274 7.29 13.19 -7.61
CA SER A 274 6.59 12.09 -6.95
C SER A 274 7.37 10.79 -7.11
N GLU A 275 7.27 9.87 -6.15
CA GLU A 275 7.87 8.53 -6.33
C GLU A 275 7.17 7.76 -7.48
N HIS A 276 5.91 8.11 -7.78
CA HIS A 276 5.20 7.70 -9.00
C HIS A 276 5.91 8.12 -10.30
N ALA A 277 6.72 9.18 -10.30
CA ALA A 277 7.49 9.62 -11.47
C ALA A 277 8.71 8.72 -11.78
N PHE A 278 8.99 7.75 -10.90
CA PHE A 278 10.08 6.78 -11.01
C PHE A 278 9.60 5.33 -10.88
N GLY A 279 8.29 5.08 -11.03
CA GLY A 279 7.65 3.78 -10.82
C GLY A 279 7.87 3.22 -9.40
N ASN A 280 8.17 4.10 -8.44
CA ASN A 280 8.68 3.77 -7.10
C ASN A 280 7.60 3.86 -6.01
N ALA A 281 6.33 3.95 -6.43
CA ALA A 281 5.16 4.02 -5.57
C ALA A 281 3.93 3.38 -6.23
N ILE A 282 2.96 2.99 -5.41
CA ILE A 282 1.64 2.50 -5.85
C ILE A 282 0.55 3.00 -4.89
N ASP A 283 -0.59 3.38 -5.46
CA ASP A 283 -1.79 3.77 -4.71
C ASP A 283 -2.81 2.64 -4.75
N ILE A 284 -3.15 2.01 -3.63
CA ILE A 284 -4.13 0.91 -3.57
C ILE A 284 -5.50 1.43 -3.15
N ALA A 285 -6.51 1.31 -4.03
CA ALA A 285 -7.87 1.80 -3.78
C ALA A 285 -8.81 0.73 -3.21
N SER A 286 -8.64 -0.54 -3.61
CA SER A 286 -9.48 -1.63 -3.07
C SER A 286 -8.86 -3.02 -3.20
N PHE A 287 -9.39 -3.95 -2.42
CA PHE A 287 -9.04 -5.37 -2.42
C PHE A 287 -10.29 -6.18 -2.77
N THR A 288 -10.16 -7.25 -3.54
CA THR A 288 -11.26 -8.19 -3.82
C THR A 288 -10.86 -9.60 -3.41
N LEU A 289 -11.77 -10.29 -2.72
CA LEU A 289 -11.56 -11.63 -2.18
C LEU A 289 -12.11 -12.74 -3.10
N SER A 290 -11.70 -13.99 -2.86
CA SER A 290 -12.13 -15.15 -3.65
C SER A 290 -13.64 -15.41 -3.58
N ASN A 291 -14.30 -15.03 -2.48
CA ASN A 291 -15.75 -15.07 -2.31
C ASN A 291 -16.52 -13.90 -2.97
N GLY A 292 -15.82 -13.02 -3.70
CA GLY A 292 -16.41 -11.87 -4.38
C GLY A 292 -16.60 -10.61 -3.52
N LYS A 293 -16.28 -10.64 -2.22
CA LYS A 293 -16.30 -9.43 -1.39
C LYS A 293 -15.23 -8.43 -1.87
N LYS A 294 -15.65 -7.20 -2.15
CA LYS A 294 -14.78 -6.02 -2.28
C LYS A 294 -14.59 -5.35 -0.91
N ILE A 295 -13.39 -4.83 -0.65
CA ILE A 295 -13.05 -3.94 0.46
C ILE A 295 -12.44 -2.69 -0.15
N GLU A 296 -13.09 -1.54 0.02
CA GLU A 296 -12.63 -0.24 -0.50
C GLU A 296 -11.89 0.54 0.60
N VAL A 297 -10.78 1.18 0.23
CA VAL A 297 -10.04 2.07 1.12
C VAL A 297 -10.80 3.39 1.22
N GLY A 298 -11.05 3.87 2.43
CA GLY A 298 -11.82 5.09 2.67
C GLY A 298 -11.85 5.53 4.13
N PRO A 299 -12.50 6.66 4.45
CA PRO A 299 -12.48 7.26 5.79
C PRO A 299 -13.45 6.61 6.78
N ALA A 300 -14.50 5.93 6.31
CA ALA A 300 -15.53 5.29 7.14
C ALA A 300 -15.97 3.90 6.60
N PRO A 301 -15.03 2.94 6.44
CA PRO A 301 -15.38 1.58 6.03
C PRO A 301 -16.13 0.83 7.15
N PRO A 302 -16.88 -0.24 6.82
CA PRO A 302 -17.51 -1.10 7.82
C PRO A 302 -16.50 -1.62 8.86
N GLU A 303 -16.91 -1.82 10.12
CA GLU A 303 -16.01 -2.18 11.24
C GLU A 303 -15.00 -3.28 10.92
N LYS A 304 -15.47 -4.38 10.32
CA LYS A 304 -14.62 -5.53 9.94
C LYS A 304 -13.62 -5.20 8.83
N ASP A 305 -13.99 -4.27 7.96
CA ASP A 305 -13.17 -3.82 6.84
C ASP A 305 -12.16 -2.79 7.33
N ALA A 306 -12.55 -1.90 8.25
CA ALA A 306 -11.66 -1.01 8.99
C ALA A 306 -10.53 -1.79 9.68
N LYS A 307 -10.86 -2.90 10.35
CA LYS A 307 -9.89 -3.77 11.05
C LYS A 307 -8.88 -4.43 10.10
N PHE A 308 -9.33 -4.93 8.95
CA PHE A 308 -8.45 -5.44 7.90
C PHE A 308 -7.55 -4.33 7.32
N LEU A 309 -8.14 -3.19 6.96
CA LEU A 309 -7.44 -2.05 6.37
C LEU A 309 -6.39 -1.44 7.30
N ASP A 310 -6.70 -1.28 8.58
CA ASP A 310 -5.77 -0.83 9.62
C ASP A 310 -4.61 -1.81 9.80
N THR A 311 -4.89 -3.12 9.82
CA THR A 311 -3.87 -4.18 9.87
C THR A 311 -2.93 -4.11 8.66
N VAL A 312 -3.48 -4.00 7.45
CA VAL A 312 -2.74 -3.88 6.19
C VAL A 312 -1.88 -2.61 6.16
N ARG A 313 -2.43 -1.44 6.51
CA ARG A 313 -1.69 -0.18 6.55
C ARG A 313 -0.55 -0.21 7.58
N LYS A 314 -0.80 -0.72 8.80
CA LYS A 314 0.24 -0.83 9.84
C LYS A 314 1.39 -1.75 9.41
N ALA A 315 1.08 -2.89 8.81
CA ALA A 315 2.08 -3.85 8.34
C ALA A 315 2.80 -3.41 7.05
N ALA A 316 2.29 -2.43 6.31
CA ALA A 316 3.00 -1.80 5.20
C ALA A 316 4.21 -0.97 5.66
N CYS A 317 4.20 -0.48 6.90
CA CYS A 317 5.25 0.36 7.46
C CYS A 317 6.51 -0.46 7.75
N GLY A 318 7.59 -0.22 7.00
CA GLY A 318 8.85 -0.98 7.12
C GLY A 318 9.29 -1.56 5.77
N PRO A 319 8.48 -2.45 5.17
CA PRO A 319 8.61 -2.82 3.75
C PRO A 319 8.61 -1.58 2.86
N PHE A 320 7.64 -0.69 3.04
CA PHE A 320 7.58 0.63 2.40
C PHE A 320 8.18 1.71 3.31
N LYS A 321 8.70 2.78 2.69
CA LYS A 321 9.32 3.93 3.36
C LYS A 321 8.33 5.07 3.56
N THR A 322 7.32 5.15 2.72
CA THR A 322 6.14 5.99 2.93
C THR A 322 4.89 5.12 2.92
N VAL A 323 4.00 5.37 3.88
CA VAL A 323 2.66 4.76 3.96
C VAL A 323 1.68 5.85 4.36
N LEU A 324 0.84 6.30 3.42
CA LEU A 324 -0.24 7.25 3.70
C LEU A 324 -1.58 6.59 3.39
N GLY A 325 -2.65 7.10 3.99
CA GLY A 325 -3.99 6.62 3.76
C GLY A 325 -5.05 7.46 4.47
N PRO A 326 -6.27 6.92 4.62
CA PRO A 326 -7.37 7.65 5.24
C PRO A 326 -6.99 8.18 6.64
N GLY A 327 -7.12 9.50 6.79
CA GLY A 327 -6.74 10.24 8.00
C GLY A 327 -5.34 10.86 8.01
N ALA A 328 -4.49 10.60 7.01
CA ALA A 328 -3.20 11.31 6.85
C ALA A 328 -3.42 12.74 6.31
N ASP A 329 -4.11 12.85 5.17
CA ASP A 329 -4.55 14.10 4.56
C ASP A 329 -5.78 13.86 3.64
N ALA A 330 -6.14 14.86 2.82
CA ALA A 330 -7.28 14.80 1.92
C ALA A 330 -6.99 14.11 0.57
N ASP A 331 -5.75 14.13 0.08
CA ASP A 331 -5.38 13.48 -1.18
C ASP A 331 -5.41 11.95 -1.00
N HIS A 332 -4.96 11.46 0.16
CA HIS A 332 -4.89 10.03 0.52
C HIS A 332 -6.18 9.47 1.14
N ALA A 333 -7.30 10.19 1.05
CA ALA A 333 -8.55 9.82 1.73
C ALA A 333 -9.23 8.53 1.23
N LEU A 334 -8.89 8.05 0.02
CA LEU A 334 -9.56 6.94 -0.67
C LEU A 334 -8.60 5.85 -1.20
N HIS A 335 -7.33 5.87 -0.79
CA HIS A 335 -6.34 4.86 -1.19
C HIS A 335 -5.21 4.75 -0.15
N PHE A 336 -4.44 3.67 -0.20
CA PHE A 336 -3.14 3.59 0.48
C PHE A 336 -2.03 3.94 -0.50
N HIS A 337 -1.32 5.04 -0.24
CA HIS A 337 -0.12 5.40 -0.99
C HIS A 337 1.11 4.75 -0.34
N LEU A 338 1.82 3.92 -1.11
CA LEU A 338 2.95 3.11 -0.65
C LEU A 338 4.17 3.40 -1.54
N ASP A 339 5.27 3.90 -0.97
CA ASP A 339 6.51 4.19 -1.73
C ASP A 339 7.80 3.62 -1.10
N LEU A 340 8.86 3.63 -1.91
CA LEU A 340 10.23 3.30 -1.48
C LEU A 340 11.16 4.53 -1.47
N GLU A 341 10.68 5.71 -1.05
CA GLU A 341 11.50 6.93 -0.97
C GLU A 341 12.72 6.71 -0.05
N PRO A 342 13.96 7.00 -0.50
CA PRO A 342 15.15 6.97 0.35
C PRO A 342 15.14 8.03 1.47
N ARG A 343 14.55 7.69 2.62
CA ARG A 343 14.45 8.57 3.79
C ARG A 343 15.74 8.57 4.63
N ARG A 344 16.02 9.71 5.29
CA ARG A 344 17.23 9.91 6.11
C ARG A 344 17.34 8.81 7.19
N HIS A 345 18.55 8.28 7.36
CA HIS A 345 18.87 7.17 8.27
C HIS A 345 18.06 5.87 8.04
N GLY A 346 17.43 5.71 6.87
CA GLY A 346 16.66 4.50 6.51
C GLY A 346 15.29 4.40 7.22
N GLY A 347 14.83 5.47 7.86
CA GLY A 347 13.55 5.51 8.57
C GLY A 347 12.33 5.44 7.64
N THR A 348 11.14 5.43 8.25
CA THR A 348 9.85 5.39 7.56
C THR A 348 8.98 6.61 7.93
N PHE A 349 7.94 6.87 7.14
CA PHE A 349 6.91 7.87 7.41
C PHE A 349 5.55 7.22 7.14
N CYS A 350 4.80 6.95 8.20
CA CYS A 350 3.58 6.13 8.16
C CYS A 350 2.47 6.86 8.93
N GLN A 351 1.31 7.07 8.29
CA GLN A 351 0.18 7.86 8.83
C GLN A 351 -1.17 7.19 8.55
#